data_AF-A0A9J6D4J7-F1
#
_entry.id   AF-A0A9J6D4J7-F1
#
_cell.length_a   1.000
_cell.length_b   1.000
_cell.length_c   1.000
_cell.angle_alpha   90.00
_cell.angle_beta   90.00
_cell.angle_gamma   90.00
#
_symmetry.space_group_name_H-M   'P 1'
#
loop_
_entity.id
_entity.type
_entity.pdbx_description
1 polymer ?
#
loop_
_entity_poly.entity_id
_entity_poly.type
_entity_poly.pdbx_seq_one_letter_code
_entity_poly.pdbx_strand_id
1 'polypeptide(L)'
;MRPPCGLTCLRFGNEHSHFTVTLSCTADSRKLPAFIIAKRKAMSKEVLPPGVVVCINKKGRMDEAMMLEWTRVVWNSRPGALLRLRSMLVLDAFHGHLTDPVKRALGEGKTDQVIRRPPSSRSTLC
;
A
#
# COMPACT_ATOMS: atom_id res chain seq x y z
N MET A 1 27.40 9.77 9.55
CA MET A 1 26.43 9.82 10.67
C MET A 1 25.27 8.88 10.34
N ARG A 2 25.03 7.84 11.14
CA ARG A 2 23.81 7.01 11.03
C ARG A 2 22.67 7.78 11.72
N PRO A 3 21.47 7.89 11.12
CA PRO A 3 20.36 8.52 11.81
C PRO A 3 19.99 7.70 13.06
N PRO A 4 19.54 8.35 14.15
CA PRO A 4 19.16 7.65 15.36
C PRO A 4 18.03 6.66 15.05
N CYS A 5 18.21 5.41 15.47
CA CYS A 5 17.19 4.37 15.44
C CYS A 5 16.17 4.67 16.55
N GLY A 6 15.44 5.79 16.43
CA GLY A 6 14.34 6.14 17.31
C GLY A 6 13.11 5.36 16.90
N LEU A 7 12.68 4.42 17.73
CA LEU A 7 11.35 3.82 17.61
C LEU A 7 10.31 4.90 17.90
N THR A 8 9.72 5.48 16.85
CA THR A 8 8.55 6.36 16.99
C THR A 8 7.30 5.48 17.14
N CYS A 9 6.82 5.33 18.37
CA CYS A 9 5.55 4.66 18.65
C CYS A 9 4.40 5.63 18.33
N LEU A 10 3.73 5.40 17.20
CA LEU A 10 2.43 6.04 16.91
C LEU A 10 1.38 5.40 17.81
N ARG A 11 0.82 6.16 18.75
CA ARG A 11 -0.22 5.65 19.64
C ARG A 11 -1.59 5.84 19.00
N PHE A 12 -2.18 4.74 18.56
CA PHE A 12 -3.59 4.72 18.21
C PHE A 12 -4.39 4.43 19.50
N GLY A 13 -5.32 5.32 19.86
CA GLY A 13 -6.17 5.15 21.05
C GLY A 13 -6.94 3.82 21.04
N ASN A 14 -7.24 3.31 22.23
CA ASN A 14 -7.72 1.94 22.51
C ASN A 14 -9.05 1.52 21.83
N GLU A 15 -9.75 2.45 21.17
CA GLU A 15 -11.13 2.21 20.71
C GLU A 15 -11.23 1.53 19.33
N HIS A 16 -10.13 1.38 18.58
CA HIS A 16 -10.08 0.59 17.34
C HIS A 16 -8.72 -0.09 17.15
N SER A 17 -8.57 -1.32 17.65
CA SER A 17 -7.32 -2.09 17.76
C SER A 17 -6.74 -2.65 16.45
N HIS A 18 -7.28 -2.27 15.29
CA HIS A 18 -6.86 -2.82 14.00
C HIS A 18 -6.55 -1.72 12.98
N PHE A 19 -5.35 -1.79 12.42
CA PHE A 19 -4.92 -1.00 11.27
C PHE A 19 -4.43 -1.93 10.17
N THR A 20 -4.63 -1.53 8.93
CA THR A 20 -4.09 -2.26 7.76
C THR A 20 -2.80 -1.57 7.34
N VAL A 21 -1.75 -2.35 7.06
CA VAL A 21 -0.50 -1.82 6.51
C VAL A 21 -0.26 -2.43 5.14
N THR A 22 -0.10 -1.59 4.14
CA THR A 22 0.35 -1.98 2.81
C THR A 22 1.84 -1.69 2.71
N LEU A 23 2.61 -2.76 2.52
CA LEU A 23 4.07 -2.71 2.34
C LEU A 23 4.41 -3.04 0.90
N SER A 24 5.36 -2.31 0.34
CA SER A 24 5.83 -2.55 -1.02
C SER A 24 7.33 -2.30 -1.13
N CYS A 25 7.95 -3.04 -2.04
CA CYS A 25 9.35 -2.90 -2.40
C CYS A 25 9.53 -3.01 -3.90
N THR A 26 10.64 -2.50 -4.40
CA THR A 26 11.07 -2.60 -5.79
C THR A 26 12.14 -3.68 -5.95
N ALA A 27 12.34 -4.15 -7.19
CA ALA A 27 13.29 -5.22 -7.50
C ALA A 27 14.76 -4.87 -7.16
N ASP A 28 15.09 -3.58 -7.16
CA ASP A 28 16.37 -3.05 -6.71
C ASP A 28 16.45 -2.85 -5.18
N SER A 29 15.63 -3.60 -4.44
CA SER A 29 15.62 -3.68 -2.98
C SER A 29 15.28 -2.38 -2.25
N ARG A 30 14.70 -1.38 -2.93
CA ARG A 30 14.21 -0.18 -2.23
C ARG A 30 12.85 -0.46 -1.59
N LYS A 31 12.74 -0.09 -0.32
CA LYS A 31 11.46 -0.11 0.41
C LYS A 31 10.72 1.18 0.08
N LEU A 32 9.48 1.06 -0.36
CA LEU A 32 8.61 2.22 -0.54
C LEU A 32 7.99 2.61 0.82
N PRO A 33 7.48 3.85 0.95
CA PRO A 33 6.79 4.27 2.16
C PRO A 33 5.70 3.29 2.58
N ALA A 34 5.64 2.96 3.88
CA ALA A 34 4.57 2.15 4.42
C ALA A 34 3.26 2.93 4.39
N PHE A 35 2.20 2.31 3.87
CA PHE A 35 0.89 2.94 3.78
C PHE A 35 -0.05 2.32 4.80
N ILE A 36 -0.42 3.10 5.81
CA ILE A 36 -1.20 2.65 6.95
C ILE A 36 -2.62 3.17 6.82
N ILE A 37 -3.59 2.28 6.92
CA ILE A 37 -5.01 2.61 6.93
C ILE A 37 -5.53 2.45 8.35
N ALA A 38 -5.87 3.57 8.97
CA ALA A 38 -6.45 3.62 10.30
C ALA A 38 -7.99 3.63 10.24
N LYS A 39 -8.63 2.77 11.03
CA LYS A 39 -10.09 2.77 11.23
C LYS A 39 -10.49 3.87 12.22
N ARG A 40 -10.58 5.12 11.78
CA ARG A 40 -11.01 6.24 12.66
C ARG A 40 -11.78 7.32 11.90
N LYS A 41 -12.26 8.34 12.61
CA LYS A 41 -12.92 9.52 12.02
C LYS A 41 -11.96 10.70 11.78
N ALA A 42 -10.91 10.83 12.59
CA ALA A 42 -10.02 11.99 12.55
C ALA A 42 -8.55 11.58 12.75
N MET A 43 -7.64 12.31 12.10
CA MET A 43 -6.20 12.10 12.25
C MET A 43 -5.72 12.79 13.53
N SER A 44 -4.90 12.09 14.32
CA SER A 44 -4.06 12.75 15.33
C SER A 44 -3.06 13.67 14.62
N LYS A 45 -2.78 14.84 15.21
CA LYS A 45 -1.81 15.82 14.68
C LYS A 45 -0.35 15.44 14.95
N GLU A 46 -0.09 14.17 15.24
CA GLU A 46 1.26 13.68 15.55
C GLU A 46 2.13 13.69 14.28
N VAL A 47 3.41 14.01 14.46
CA VAL A 47 4.39 13.96 13.38
C VAL A 47 4.66 12.50 13.04
N LEU A 48 4.35 12.12 11.80
CA LEU A 48 4.60 10.76 11.31
C LEU A 48 6.11 10.55 11.09
N PRO A 49 6.64 9.35 11.37
CA PRO A 49 8.02 9.04 11.05
C PRO A 49 8.25 9.10 9.53
N PRO A 50 9.47 9.42 9.07
CA PRO A 50 9.78 9.43 7.65
C PRO A 50 9.48 8.09 6.98
N GLY A 51 8.90 8.14 5.77
CA GLY A 51 8.55 6.92 5.03
C GLY A 51 7.28 6.24 5.52
N VAL A 52 6.42 6.93 6.28
CA VAL A 52 5.08 6.44 6.63
C VAL A 52 4.02 7.40 6.11
N VAL A 53 3.04 6.84 5.41
CA VAL A 53 1.83 7.54 4.97
C VAL A 53 0.65 6.95 5.73
N VAL A 54 -0.14 7.78 6.39
CA VAL A 54 -1.34 7.33 7.11
C VAL A 54 -2.58 7.91 6.46
N CYS A 55 -3.50 7.04 6.08
CA CYS A 55 -4.81 7.37 5.56
C CYS A 55 -5.91 6.90 6.51
N ILE A 56 -7.04 7.61 6.50
CA ILE A 56 -8.22 7.26 7.28
C ILE A 56 -9.25 6.62 6.38
N ASN A 57 -9.77 5.48 6.82
CA ASN A 57 -10.93 4.84 6.21
C ASN A 57 -11.89 4.38 7.31
N LYS A 58 -13.19 4.66 7.16
CA LYS A 58 -14.25 4.15 8.07
C LYS A 58 -14.22 2.63 8.21
N LYS A 59 -13.85 1.91 7.15
CA LYS A 59 -13.74 0.44 7.14
C LYS A 59 -12.41 -0.07 7.72
N GLY A 60 -11.35 0.75 7.69
CA GLY A 60 -10.02 0.38 8.18
C GLY A 60 -9.29 -0.66 7.33
N ARG A 61 -9.70 -0.86 6.08
CA ARG A 61 -9.17 -1.87 5.16
C ARG A 61 -8.82 -1.24 3.83
N MET A 62 -8.05 -1.96 3.02
CA MET A 62 -7.82 -1.61 1.62
C MET A 62 -9.16 -1.67 0.87
N ASP A 63 -9.48 -0.63 0.12
CA ASP A 63 -10.58 -0.58 -0.84
C ASP A 63 -10.11 0.18 -2.10
N GLU A 64 -10.99 0.37 -3.07
CA GLU A 64 -10.64 1.07 -4.31
C GLU A 64 -10.07 2.47 -4.07
N ALA A 65 -10.70 3.26 -3.20
CA ALA A 65 -10.24 4.62 -2.89
C ALA A 65 -8.86 4.60 -2.22
N MET A 66 -8.61 3.66 -1.31
CA MET A 66 -7.30 3.50 -0.68
C MET A 66 -6.24 2.99 -1.66
N MET A 67 -6.61 2.15 -2.64
CA MET A 67 -5.70 1.74 -3.71
C MET A 67 -5.31 2.88 -4.62
N LEU A 68 -6.28 3.71 -5.04
CA LEU A 68 -6.01 4.89 -5.85
C LEU A 68 -5.09 5.88 -5.11
N GLU A 69 -5.36 6.10 -3.83
CA GLU A 69 -4.52 6.96 -3.00
C GLU A 69 -3.11 6.37 -2.81
N TRP A 70 -2.99 5.08 -2.51
CA TRP A 70 -1.70 4.38 -2.45
C TRP A 70 -0.92 4.49 -3.77
N THR A 71 -1.60 4.30 -4.91
CA THR A 71 -0.99 4.46 -6.23
C THR A 71 -0.44 5.87 -6.41
N ARG A 72 -1.20 6.90 -5.99
CA ARG A 72 -0.82 8.30 -6.12
C ARG A 72 0.39 8.66 -5.25
N VAL A 73 0.37 8.30 -3.96
CA VAL A 73 1.35 8.80 -2.96
C VAL A 73 2.54 7.88 -2.72
N VAL A 74 2.41 6.59 -3.05
CA VAL A 74 3.48 5.60 -2.84
C VAL A 74 4.02 5.16 -4.19
N TRP A 75 3.17 4.59 -5.04
CA TRP A 75 3.65 3.97 -6.29
C TRP A 75 4.18 5.01 -7.27
N ASN A 76 3.43 6.08 -7.54
CA ASN A 76 3.80 7.12 -8.51
C ASN A 76 4.86 8.09 -7.96
N SER A 77 5.18 8.00 -6.67
CA SER A 77 6.30 8.73 -6.06
C SER A 77 7.58 7.90 -5.96
N ARG A 78 7.56 6.63 -6.42
CA ARG A 78 8.76 5.78 -6.39
C ARG A 78 9.86 6.33 -7.32
N PRO A 79 11.14 6.09 -7.02
CA PRO A 79 12.23 6.41 -7.94
C PRO A 79 12.00 5.80 -9.33
N GLY A 80 12.14 6.63 -10.37
CA GLY A 80 11.90 6.24 -11.76
C GLY A 80 10.45 6.39 -12.24
N ALA A 81 9.47 6.67 -11.37
CA ALA A 81 8.09 6.92 -11.79
C ALA A 81 7.95 8.15 -12.71
N LEU A 82 8.72 9.21 -12.45
CA LEU A 82 8.71 10.44 -13.26
C LEU A 82 9.08 10.17 -14.73
N LEU A 83 9.99 9.23 -14.96
CA LEU A 83 10.42 8.83 -16.30
C LEU A 83 9.38 7.96 -17.02
N ARG A 84 8.27 7.60 -16.34
CA ARG A 84 7.23 6.70 -16.83
C ARG A 84 7.82 5.44 -17.49
N LEU A 85 8.88 4.91 -16.89
CA LEU A 85 9.44 3.64 -17.32
C LEU A 85 8.41 2.55 -17.09
N ARG A 86 8.31 1.63 -18.05
CA ARG A 86 7.40 0.49 -17.91
C ARG A 86 7.81 -0.31 -16.68
N SER A 87 6.84 -0.66 -15.85
CA SER A 87 7.09 -1.35 -14.58
C SER A 87 6.05 -2.42 -14.32
N MET A 88 6.42 -3.39 -13.49
CA MET A 88 5.52 -4.47 -13.08
C MET A 88 5.19 -4.30 -11.60
N LEU A 89 3.91 -4.47 -11.25
CA LEU A 89 3.44 -4.47 -9.88
C LEU A 89 2.73 -5.79 -9.58
N VAL A 90 3.29 -6.57 -8.66
CA VAL A 90 2.72 -7.84 -8.21
C VAL A 90 1.83 -7.59 -6.99
N LEU A 91 0.55 -7.95 -7.08
CA LEU A 91 -0.45 -7.83 -6.02
C LEU A 91 -1.10 -9.18 -5.77
N ASP A 92 -1.74 -9.37 -4.61
CA ASP A 92 -2.63 -10.50 -4.41
C ASP A 92 -3.97 -10.29 -5.15
N ALA A 93 -4.81 -11.34 -5.17
CA ALA A 93 -6.13 -11.32 -5.79
C ALA A 93 -7.21 -10.63 -4.93
N PHE A 94 -6.86 -9.71 -4.02
CA PHE A 94 -7.84 -8.98 -3.23
C PHE A 94 -8.71 -8.08 -4.13
N HIS A 95 -10.04 -8.09 -3.89
CA HIS A 95 -11.02 -7.43 -4.77
C HIS A 95 -10.73 -5.93 -5.00
N GLY A 96 -10.23 -5.22 -3.99
CA GLY A 96 -9.88 -3.80 -4.12
C GLY A 96 -8.75 -3.52 -5.11
N HIS A 97 -7.89 -4.52 -5.40
CA HIS A 97 -6.81 -4.38 -6.38
C HIS A 97 -7.29 -4.54 -7.82
N LEU A 98 -8.44 -5.19 -8.02
CA LEU A 98 -8.89 -5.68 -9.33
C LEU A 98 -9.90 -4.76 -10.01
N THR A 99 -10.22 -3.61 -9.41
CA THR A 99 -11.21 -2.68 -9.96
C THR A 99 -10.68 -1.92 -11.17
N ASP A 100 -11.56 -1.55 -12.10
CA ASP A 100 -11.16 -0.87 -13.33
C ASP A 100 -10.57 0.53 -13.11
N PRO A 101 -11.03 1.32 -12.13
CA PRO A 101 -10.34 2.56 -11.75
C PRO A 101 -8.88 2.32 -11.36
N VAL A 102 -8.60 1.28 -10.56
CA VAL A 102 -7.24 0.95 -10.14
C VAL A 102 -6.38 0.50 -11.33
N LYS A 103 -6.91 -0.38 -12.19
CA LYS A 103 -6.20 -0.80 -13.41
C LYS A 103 -5.85 0.38 -14.31
N ARG A 104 -6.79 1.32 -14.48
CA ARG A 104 -6.59 2.53 -15.29
C ARG A 104 -5.49 3.42 -14.71
N ALA A 105 -5.55 3.70 -13.41
CA ALA A 105 -4.54 4.51 -12.73
C ALA A 105 -3.12 3.89 -12.86
N LEU A 106 -3.01 2.57 -12.76
CA LEU A 106 -1.74 1.85 -12.98
C LEU A 106 -1.30 1.91 -14.45
N GLY A 107 -2.24 1.72 -15.38
CA GLY A 107 -1.96 1.76 -16.83
C GLY A 107 -1.49 3.12 -17.32
N GLU A 108 -2.07 4.22 -16.82
CA GLU A 108 -1.60 5.59 -17.08
C GLU A 108 -0.14 5.79 -16.65
N GLY A 109 0.25 5.13 -15.55
CA GLY A 109 1.62 5.05 -15.05
C GLY A 109 2.51 4.02 -15.76
N LYS A 110 2.08 3.44 -16.91
CA LYS A 110 2.77 2.35 -17.63
C LYS A 110 3.14 1.17 -16.71
N THR A 111 2.24 0.85 -15.78
CA THR A 111 2.42 -0.25 -14.84
C THR A 111 1.58 -1.45 -15.23
N ASP A 112 2.25 -2.55 -15.50
CA ASP A 112 1.62 -3.86 -15.71
C ASP A 112 1.26 -4.48 -14.36
N GLN A 113 -0.02 -4.71 -14.13
CA GLN A 113 -0.51 -5.36 -12.92
C GLN A 113 -0.40 -6.89 -13.07
N VAL A 114 0.25 -7.54 -12.11
CA VAL A 114 0.39 -9.00 -12.03
C VAL A 114 -0.29 -9.50 -10.76
N ILE A 115 -1.25 -10.41 -10.91
CA ILE A 115 -2.05 -10.90 -9.78
C ILE A 115 -1.57 -12.29 -9.35
N ARG A 116 -1.08 -12.38 -8.12
CA ARG A 116 -0.79 -13.64 -7.44
C ARG A 116 -2.10 -14.25 -6.95
N ARG A 117 -2.55 -15.30 -7.64
CA ARG A 117 -3.68 -16.11 -7.18
C ARG A 117 -3.19 -17.15 -6.16
N PRO A 118 -3.97 -17.44 -5.11
CA PRO A 118 -3.69 -18.61 -4.28
C PRO A 118 -3.78 -19.88 -5.14
N PRO A 119 -3.04 -20.94 -4.79
CA PRO A 119 -3.19 -22.24 -5.45
C PRO A 119 -4.67 -22.66 -5.36
N SER A 120 -5.25 -23.03 -6.49
CA SER A 120 -6.61 -23.57 -6.51
C SER A 120 -6.62 -24.86 -5.69
N SER A 121 -7.50 -24.95 -4.69
CA SER A 121 -7.81 -26.20 -4.01
C SER A 121 -8.54 -27.13 -4.99
N ARG A 122 -7.80 -27.73 -5.92
CA ARG A 122 -8.22 -28.91 -6.68
C ARG A 122 -7.09 -29.93 -6.67
N SER A 123 -7.44 -31.09 -6.12
CA SER A 123 -6.74 -32.38 -6.16
C SER A 123 -5.67 -32.63 -5.08
N THR A 124 -6.09 -32.68 -3.82
CA THR A 124 -5.61 -33.77 -2.93
C THR A 124 -6.52 -34.97 -3.17
N LEU A 125 -6.20 -35.73 -4.22
CA LEU A 125 -6.60 -37.12 -4.38
C LEU A 125 -5.30 -37.87 -4.69
N CYS A 126 -4.62 -38.25 -3.61
CA CYS A 126 -3.64 -39.31 -3.57
C CYS A 126 -4.04 -40.20 -2.40
#